data_AF-A0A286X9C2-F1
#
_entry.id   AF-A0A286X9C2-F1
#
_cell.length_a   1.000
_cell.length_b   1.000
_cell.length_c   1.000
_cell.angle_alpha   90.00
_cell.angle_beta   90.00
_cell.angle_gamma   90.00
#
_symmetry.space_group_name_H-M   'P 1'
#
loop_
_entity.id
_entity.type
_entity.pdbx_description
1 polymer ?
#
loop_
_entity_poly.entity_id
_entity_poly.type
_entity_poly.pdbx_seq_one_letter_code
_entity_poly.pdbx_strand_id
1 'polypeptide(L)'
;MAAPAQVVGSGALQTCSLDQILEALKLLLSPGGSSSSSLQITKRNVLLATLKSNLCALEDILKDPHWKKLKLLRDEIGNQAEWPQNSVDITWSFTSQTLLLLLCLKETMVRLAADFNPGKPNPRTPEVAPPLSPDTLSISQQKTVQSALQFVVTLGVCPYLMAGVGASLKHRTEFGAVVQDVVSLDATPHATRRLYTSCKVLLDVARHASLGSLIFCRHFGDIAAGLCQLGFCPTKGKPPTPAEEVLTEEERTLARGALRDILDQVYQPLAVRELLILQGGPPQSCTSAKTQLRCQTPAWLRRLCGQLLSERLMRPSGVQAVVRGILEGAGAGAAGGSDAEATAADWKKCDLIAKILASCPQQSLSPEDYYRDICPQILDLFHFQDKLTARQFQRVATTTFITMSREHPQLAANYLLQPLLAPLRRCLNIAEIPESDMVPGTILVTEEELSRCIEDVYKEIRKTSGVGELVQPLTG
;
A
#
# COMPACT_ATOMS: atom_id res chain seq x y z
N MET A 1 -25.89 25.26 22.76
CA MET A 1 -25.51 24.55 23.99
C MET A 1 -26.42 23.35 24.15
N ALA A 2 -25.94 22.17 23.78
CA ALA A 2 -26.59 20.89 24.00
C ALA A 2 -25.55 20.01 24.69
N ALA A 3 -25.88 19.50 25.87
CA ALA A 3 -25.01 18.68 26.69
C ALA A 3 -24.67 17.36 25.98
N PRO A 4 -23.46 16.83 26.16
CA PRO A 4 -23.15 15.49 25.67
C PRO A 4 -23.92 14.48 26.53
N ALA A 5 -24.69 13.62 25.87
CA ALA A 5 -25.35 12.49 26.50
C ALA A 5 -24.29 11.59 27.14
N GLN A 6 -24.32 11.49 28.47
CA GLN A 6 -23.57 10.51 29.23
C GLN A 6 -23.99 9.11 28.76
N VAL A 7 -23.04 8.39 28.16
CA VAL A 7 -23.14 6.95 27.98
C VAL A 7 -23.15 6.33 29.37
N VAL A 8 -24.33 5.86 29.77
CA VAL A 8 -24.57 5.13 31.01
C VAL A 8 -23.60 3.94 31.05
N GLY A 9 -22.76 3.92 32.10
CA GLY A 9 -21.73 2.91 32.29
C GLY A 9 -22.30 1.50 32.33
N SER A 10 -21.95 0.70 31.33
CA SER A 10 -21.98 -0.76 31.45
C SER A 10 -20.87 -1.16 32.44
N GLY A 11 -21.27 -1.78 33.55
CA GLY A 11 -20.38 -2.07 34.67
C GLY A 11 -19.18 -2.92 34.29
N ALA A 12 -17.99 -2.44 34.67
CA ALA A 12 -16.78 -3.19 35.03
C ALA A 12 -16.66 -4.63 34.49
N LEU A 13 -16.60 -4.79 33.16
CA LEU A 13 -16.04 -6.00 32.56
C LEU A 13 -14.54 -5.97 32.82
N GLN A 14 -14.08 -6.74 33.81
CA GLN A 14 -12.65 -6.95 34.06
C GLN A 14 -11.94 -7.21 32.73
N THR A 15 -10.94 -6.39 32.42
CA THR A 15 -10.19 -6.44 31.17
C THR A 15 -9.65 -7.87 30.94
N CYS A 16 -9.91 -8.41 29.75
CA CYS A 16 -9.26 -9.62 29.29
C CYS A 16 -7.77 -9.34 29.20
N SER A 17 -6.91 -10.27 29.61
CA SER A 17 -5.47 -10.01 29.48
C SER A 17 -5.07 -10.12 28.00
N LEU A 18 -4.17 -9.23 27.57
CA LEU A 18 -3.60 -9.26 26.24
C LEU A 18 -2.86 -10.57 25.97
N ASP A 19 -2.20 -11.12 26.99
CA ASP A 19 -1.48 -12.40 26.89
C ASP A 19 -2.42 -13.59 26.66
N GLN A 20 -3.61 -13.62 27.29
CA GLN A 20 -4.61 -14.67 27.04
C GLN A 20 -5.00 -14.70 25.55
N ILE A 21 -5.30 -13.55 24.95
CA ILE A 21 -5.66 -13.48 23.52
C ILE A 21 -4.53 -13.99 22.63
N LEU A 22 -3.28 -13.63 22.95
CA LEU A 22 -2.12 -14.05 22.19
C LEU A 22 -1.80 -15.54 22.37
N GLU A 23 -2.04 -16.10 23.55
CA GLU A 23 -1.95 -17.54 23.79
C GLU A 23 -3.01 -18.32 23.02
N ALA A 24 -4.25 -17.82 22.98
CA ALA A 24 -5.31 -18.40 22.15
C ALA A 24 -4.95 -18.34 20.65
N LEU A 25 -4.38 -17.23 20.19
CA LEU A 25 -3.85 -17.12 18.82
C LEU A 25 -2.71 -18.12 18.58
N LYS A 26 -1.74 -18.26 19.49
CA LYS A 26 -0.65 -19.25 19.34
C LYS A 26 -1.18 -20.67 19.28
N LEU A 27 -2.17 -21.02 20.12
CA LEU A 27 -2.80 -22.33 20.11
C LEU A 27 -3.48 -22.60 18.76
N LEU A 28 -4.23 -21.62 18.24
CA LEU A 28 -4.87 -21.73 16.93
C LEU A 28 -3.83 -21.89 15.79
N LEU A 29 -2.67 -21.26 15.92
CA LEU A 29 -1.59 -21.28 14.92
C LEU A 29 -0.59 -22.43 15.09
N SER A 30 -0.74 -23.29 16.09
CA SER A 30 0.25 -24.33 16.40
C SER A 30 0.40 -25.31 15.23
N PRO A 31 1.63 -25.59 14.76
CA PRO A 31 1.84 -26.59 13.73
C PRO A 31 1.49 -27.96 14.31
N GLY A 32 0.57 -28.68 13.66
CA GLY A 32 0.21 -30.04 14.05
C GLY A 32 1.47 -30.92 14.09
N GLY A 33 1.65 -31.68 15.16
CA GLY A 33 2.77 -32.61 15.32
C GLY A 33 2.65 -33.77 14.35
N SER A 34 3.06 -33.59 13.09
CA SER A 34 3.08 -34.66 12.10
C SER A 34 4.22 -34.46 11.11
N SER A 35 5.39 -34.93 11.50
CA SER A 35 6.54 -35.15 10.64
C SER A 35 6.29 -36.36 9.74
N SER A 36 5.83 -36.16 8.50
CA SER A 36 6.02 -37.14 7.44
C SER A 36 5.90 -36.55 6.05
N SER A 37 6.99 -36.69 5.29
CA SER A 37 7.13 -36.33 3.89
C SER A 37 6.57 -37.43 2.98
N SER A 38 5.44 -37.19 2.31
CA SER A 38 5.18 -37.62 0.92
C SER A 38 3.75 -37.23 0.47
N LEU A 39 3.61 -36.95 -0.84
CA LEU A 39 2.39 -36.69 -1.64
C LEU A 39 1.50 -35.47 -1.27
N GLN A 40 1.05 -34.73 -2.29
CA GLN A 40 0.28 -33.49 -2.10
C GLN A 40 -1.15 -33.73 -1.54
N ILE A 41 -1.74 -34.89 -1.81
CA ILE A 41 -3.05 -35.30 -1.27
C ILE A 41 -2.98 -35.51 0.25
N THR A 42 -1.86 -36.07 0.72
CA THR A 42 -1.55 -36.21 2.16
C THR A 42 -1.33 -34.85 2.81
N LYS A 43 -0.67 -33.91 2.14
CA LYS A 43 -0.49 -32.54 2.66
C LYS A 43 -1.81 -31.78 2.84
N ARG A 44 -2.77 -31.91 1.92
CA ARG A 44 -4.11 -31.31 2.02
C ARG A 44 -4.85 -31.81 3.27
N ASN A 45 -4.93 -33.13 3.42
CA ASN A 45 -5.68 -33.76 4.51
C ASN A 45 -5.03 -33.50 5.86
N VAL A 46 -3.69 -33.48 5.92
CA VAL A 46 -2.93 -33.10 7.12
C VAL A 46 -3.21 -31.65 7.51
N LEU A 47 -3.26 -30.72 6.54
CA LEU A 47 -3.59 -29.32 6.81
C LEU A 47 -5.01 -29.18 7.38
N LEU A 48 -6.01 -29.76 6.72
CA LEU A 48 -7.40 -29.71 7.20
C LEU A 48 -7.57 -30.36 8.58
N ALA A 49 -6.93 -31.49 8.82
CA ALA A 49 -6.94 -32.16 10.12
C ALA A 49 -6.29 -31.28 11.20
N THR A 50 -5.18 -30.61 10.88
CA THR A 50 -4.50 -29.67 11.79
C THR A 50 -5.40 -28.47 12.12
N LEU A 51 -5.97 -27.81 11.10
CA LEU A 51 -6.88 -26.67 11.32
C LEU A 51 -8.11 -27.06 12.15
N LYS A 52 -8.69 -28.24 11.88
CA LYS A 52 -9.81 -28.76 12.65
C LYS A 52 -9.41 -29.07 14.10
N SER A 53 -8.26 -29.70 14.31
CA SER A 53 -7.73 -29.97 15.65
C SER A 53 -7.50 -28.68 16.43
N ASN A 54 -6.93 -27.66 15.81
CA ASN A 54 -6.66 -26.37 16.43
C ASN A 54 -7.96 -25.64 16.80
N LEU A 55 -8.99 -25.70 15.95
CA LEU A 55 -10.32 -25.18 16.25
C LEU A 55 -10.97 -25.88 17.44
N CYS A 56 -10.93 -27.22 17.47
CA CYS A 56 -11.45 -27.99 18.61
C CYS A 56 -10.71 -27.64 19.91
N ALA A 57 -9.39 -27.57 19.86
CA ALA A 57 -8.57 -27.20 21.01
C ALA A 57 -8.91 -25.80 21.53
N LEU A 58 -9.16 -24.82 20.64
CA LEU A 58 -9.59 -23.47 21.00
C LEU A 58 -10.95 -23.51 21.73
N GLU A 59 -11.94 -24.24 21.20
CA GLU A 59 -13.24 -24.35 21.84
C GLU A 59 -13.16 -25.10 23.19
N ASP A 60 -12.25 -26.04 23.34
CA ASP A 60 -12.05 -26.77 24.59
C ASP A 60 -11.40 -25.88 25.67
N ILE A 61 -10.38 -25.09 25.35
CA ILE A 61 -9.80 -24.16 26.34
C ILE A 61 -10.78 -23.07 26.77
N LEU A 62 -11.70 -22.65 25.89
CA LEU A 62 -12.70 -21.62 26.21
C LEU A 62 -13.81 -22.15 27.14
N LYS A 63 -13.89 -23.46 27.40
CA LYS A 63 -14.77 -24.03 28.43
C LYS A 63 -14.21 -23.86 29.85
N ASP A 64 -12.89 -23.66 29.98
CA ASP A 64 -12.23 -23.51 31.28
C ASP A 64 -12.56 -22.13 31.91
N PRO A 65 -12.88 -22.06 33.22
CA PRO A 65 -13.11 -20.82 33.94
C PRO A 65 -12.01 -19.75 33.78
N HIS A 66 -10.75 -20.15 33.61
CA HIS A 66 -9.62 -19.23 33.41
C HIS A 66 -9.81 -18.36 32.16
N TRP A 67 -10.46 -18.90 31.13
CA TRP A 67 -10.67 -18.27 29.82
C TRP A 67 -12.03 -17.58 29.70
N LYS A 68 -12.81 -17.53 30.78
CA LYS A 68 -14.17 -16.97 30.78
C LYS A 68 -14.22 -15.52 30.28
N LYS A 69 -13.23 -14.70 30.62
CA LYS A 69 -13.16 -13.29 30.16
C LYS A 69 -12.97 -13.19 28.65
N LEU A 70 -12.04 -13.98 28.10
CA LEU A 70 -11.82 -14.04 26.66
C LEU A 70 -13.08 -14.52 25.93
N LYS A 71 -13.73 -15.57 26.47
CA LYS A 71 -14.97 -16.07 25.90
C LYS A 71 -16.07 -15.00 25.88
N LEU A 72 -16.28 -14.29 26.98
CA LEU A 72 -17.27 -13.21 27.04
C LEU A 72 -16.97 -12.09 26.04
N LEU A 73 -15.72 -11.64 25.95
CA LEU A 73 -15.30 -10.62 24.98
C LEU A 73 -15.49 -11.10 23.53
N ARG A 74 -15.12 -12.35 23.25
CA ARG A 74 -15.31 -12.96 21.93
C ARG A 74 -16.78 -13.07 21.56
N ASP A 75 -17.61 -13.52 22.49
CA ASP A 75 -19.05 -13.69 22.25
C ASP A 75 -19.73 -12.31 22.11
N GLU A 76 -19.31 -11.29 22.87
CA GLU A 76 -19.76 -9.90 22.71
C GLU A 76 -19.43 -9.35 21.31
N ILE A 77 -18.16 -9.42 20.91
CA ILE A 77 -17.71 -8.96 19.58
C ILE A 77 -18.38 -9.79 18.49
N GLY A 78 -18.52 -11.10 18.70
CA GLY A 78 -19.21 -12.00 17.78
C GLY A 78 -20.68 -11.67 17.61
N ASN A 79 -21.40 -11.29 18.67
CA ASN A 79 -22.80 -10.90 18.60
C ASN A 79 -22.99 -9.52 17.94
N GLN A 80 -22.03 -8.61 18.10
CA GLN A 80 -22.03 -7.31 17.42
C GLN A 80 -21.62 -7.43 15.94
N ALA A 81 -20.86 -8.46 15.59
CA ALA A 81 -20.40 -8.71 14.23
C ALA A 81 -21.51 -9.31 13.36
N GLU A 82 -22.10 -8.50 12.49
CA GLU A 82 -23.09 -8.91 11.48
C GLU A 82 -22.49 -9.73 10.32
N TRP A 83 -21.68 -10.75 10.61
CA TRP A 83 -21.14 -11.66 9.59
C TRP A 83 -21.21 -13.14 9.98
N PRO A 84 -21.29 -14.04 8.98
CA PRO A 84 -21.37 -15.47 9.22
C PRO A 84 -20.05 -16.06 9.76
N GLN A 85 -20.06 -16.43 11.04
CA GLN A 85 -18.90 -17.00 11.76
C GLN A 85 -18.77 -18.52 11.60
N ASN A 86 -19.89 -19.21 11.36
CA ASN A 86 -19.93 -20.67 11.25
C ASN A 86 -20.09 -21.07 9.78
N SER A 87 -19.25 -21.99 9.33
CA SER A 87 -19.37 -22.64 8.02
C SER A 87 -18.99 -24.12 8.14
N VAL A 88 -19.53 -24.93 7.22
CA VAL A 88 -19.06 -26.30 6.98
C VAL A 88 -17.60 -26.31 6.51
N ASP A 89 -17.15 -25.22 5.89
CA ASP A 89 -15.76 -25.05 5.47
C ASP A 89 -14.86 -24.76 6.69
N ILE A 90 -14.03 -25.74 7.03
CA ILE A 90 -13.06 -25.69 8.12
C ILE A 90 -12.11 -24.49 7.94
N THR A 91 -11.72 -24.17 6.71
CA THR A 91 -10.81 -23.05 6.44
C THR A 91 -11.46 -21.70 6.73
N TRP A 92 -12.75 -21.55 6.44
CA TRP A 92 -13.50 -20.34 6.77
C TRP A 92 -13.75 -20.22 8.25
N SER A 93 -14.13 -21.32 8.92
CA SER A 93 -14.32 -21.33 10.38
C SER A 93 -13.01 -20.97 11.10
N PHE A 94 -11.87 -21.50 10.64
CA PHE A 94 -10.54 -21.12 11.13
C PHE A 94 -10.24 -19.63 10.93
N THR A 95 -10.48 -19.13 9.72
CA THR A 95 -10.26 -17.71 9.36
C THR A 95 -11.14 -16.80 10.22
N SER A 96 -12.42 -17.16 10.39
CA SER A 96 -13.40 -16.40 11.17
C SER A 96 -13.02 -16.32 12.65
N GLN A 97 -12.61 -17.45 13.25
CA GLN A 97 -12.12 -17.45 14.64
C GLN A 97 -10.83 -16.63 14.80
N THR A 98 -9.92 -16.69 13.83
CA THR A 98 -8.69 -15.87 13.84
C THR A 98 -9.04 -14.37 13.76
N LEU A 99 -9.96 -13.99 12.87
CA LEU A 99 -10.45 -12.62 12.73
C LEU A 99 -11.12 -12.10 14.02
N LEU A 100 -11.95 -12.93 14.68
CA LEU A 100 -12.57 -12.58 15.96
C LEU A 100 -11.52 -12.36 17.06
N LEU A 101 -10.50 -13.22 17.15
CA LEU A 101 -9.42 -13.05 18.13
C LEU A 101 -8.59 -11.78 17.85
N LEU A 102 -8.37 -11.42 16.59
CA LEU A 102 -7.71 -10.15 16.22
C LEU A 102 -8.54 -8.92 16.61
N LEU A 103 -9.87 -8.99 16.52
CA LEU A 103 -10.75 -7.93 17.01
C LEU A 103 -10.76 -7.86 18.54
N CYS A 104 -10.77 -9.00 19.23
CA CYS A 104 -10.60 -9.05 20.69
C CYS A 104 -9.28 -8.39 21.10
N LEU A 105 -8.20 -8.66 20.36
CA LEU A 105 -6.89 -8.06 20.58
C LEU A 105 -6.95 -6.54 20.40
N LYS A 106 -7.50 -6.05 19.28
CA LYS A 106 -7.70 -4.61 19.03
C LYS A 106 -8.46 -3.96 20.19
N GLU A 107 -9.62 -4.50 20.55
CA GLU A 107 -10.49 -3.89 21.57
C GLU A 107 -9.80 -3.85 22.94
N THR A 108 -9.08 -4.91 23.29
CA THR A 108 -8.28 -4.95 24.52
C THR A 108 -7.16 -3.91 24.50
N MET A 109 -6.46 -3.76 23.37
CA MET A 109 -5.40 -2.74 23.21
C MET A 109 -5.96 -1.31 23.29
N VAL A 110 -7.11 -1.04 22.68
CA VAL A 110 -7.79 0.27 22.77
C VAL A 110 -8.15 0.60 24.23
N ARG A 111 -8.69 -0.38 24.97
CA ARG A 111 -9.02 -0.20 26.40
C ARG A 111 -7.77 0.05 27.24
N LEU A 112 -6.71 -0.72 27.02
CA LEU A 112 -5.43 -0.53 27.72
C LEU A 112 -4.81 0.85 27.44
N ALA A 113 -4.89 1.34 26.20
CA ALA A 113 -4.43 2.68 25.84
C ALA A 113 -5.29 3.78 26.47
N ALA A 114 -6.61 3.59 26.57
CA ALA A 114 -7.52 4.55 27.20
C ALA A 114 -7.29 4.68 28.71
N ASP A 115 -6.92 3.57 29.38
CA ASP A 115 -6.62 3.55 30.81
C ASP A 115 -5.19 4.06 31.13
N PHE A 116 -4.35 4.24 30.10
CA PHE A 116 -2.97 4.67 30.26
C PHE A 116 -2.84 6.18 30.42
N ASN A 117 -2.50 6.62 31.62
CA ASN A 117 -2.11 7.99 31.91
C ASN A 117 -0.60 8.06 32.22
N PRO A 118 0.26 8.46 31.26
CA PRO A 118 1.67 8.66 31.56
C PRO A 118 1.81 9.80 32.58
N GLY A 119 2.42 9.50 33.73
CA GLY A 119 2.76 10.53 34.72
C GLY A 119 3.65 11.61 34.08
N LYS A 120 3.57 12.85 34.58
CA LYS A 120 4.42 13.95 34.07
C LYS A 120 5.89 13.53 34.12
N PRO A 121 6.67 13.74 33.05
CA PRO A 121 8.09 13.38 33.04
C PRO A 121 8.80 14.11 34.19
N ASN A 122 9.51 13.34 35.02
CA ASN A 122 10.21 13.90 36.17
C ASN A 122 11.41 14.72 35.68
N PRO A 123 11.45 16.05 35.91
CA PRO A 123 12.52 16.91 35.42
C PRO A 123 13.90 16.57 36.01
N ARG A 124 13.97 15.73 37.06
CA ARG A 124 15.22 15.30 37.70
C ARG A 124 15.90 14.10 37.02
N THR A 125 15.23 13.40 36.11
CA THR A 125 15.79 12.25 35.37
C THR A 125 15.37 12.31 33.89
N PRO A 126 15.89 13.29 33.11
CA PRO A 126 15.56 13.44 31.69
C PRO A 126 16.06 12.27 30.81
N GLU A 127 16.98 11.45 31.32
CA GLU A 127 17.51 10.28 30.60
C GLU A 127 16.60 9.02 30.68
N VAL A 128 15.57 9.03 31.54
CA VAL A 128 14.63 7.91 31.63
C VAL A 128 13.59 8.05 30.52
N ALA A 129 13.66 7.15 29.53
CA ALA A 129 12.67 7.06 28.47
C ALA A 129 11.25 6.99 29.06
N PRO A 130 10.26 7.71 28.50
CA PRO A 130 8.87 7.61 28.94
C PRO A 130 8.41 6.16 28.94
N PRO A 131 7.56 5.74 29.90
CA PRO A 131 7.02 4.39 29.92
C PRO A 131 6.30 4.12 28.60
N LEU A 132 6.61 2.98 27.98
CA LEU A 132 5.93 2.53 26.76
C LEU A 132 4.44 2.34 27.06
N SER A 133 3.60 2.73 26.11
CA SER A 133 2.17 2.55 26.22
C SER A 133 1.84 1.04 26.27
N PRO A 134 0.88 0.61 27.12
CA PRO A 134 0.57 -0.80 27.36
C PRO A 134 -0.04 -1.52 26.14
N ASP A 135 -0.39 -0.80 25.09
CA ASP A 135 -0.80 -1.30 23.78
C ASP A 135 0.39 -1.57 22.83
N THR A 136 1.63 -1.48 23.33
CA THR A 136 2.83 -1.80 22.54
C THR A 136 3.12 -3.30 22.62
N LEU A 137 2.99 -4.00 21.49
CA LEU A 137 3.30 -5.42 21.39
C LEU A 137 4.81 -5.68 21.43
N SER A 138 5.24 -6.67 22.21
CA SER A 138 6.62 -7.16 22.20
C SER A 138 6.96 -7.88 20.89
N ILE A 139 8.25 -8.09 20.61
CA ILE A 139 8.71 -8.73 19.36
C ILE A 139 8.10 -10.13 19.17
N SER A 140 7.97 -10.90 20.25
CA SER A 140 7.37 -12.25 20.17
C SER A 140 5.87 -12.18 19.90
N GLN A 141 5.17 -11.23 20.52
CA GLN A 141 3.74 -10.98 20.30
C GLN A 141 3.48 -10.48 18.88
N GLN A 142 4.31 -9.57 18.36
CA GLN A 142 4.24 -9.11 16.97
C GLN A 142 4.42 -10.26 15.97
N LYS A 143 5.35 -11.20 16.23
CA LYS A 143 5.51 -12.40 15.38
C LYS A 143 4.25 -13.26 15.37
N THR A 144 3.63 -13.50 16.53
CA THR A 144 2.36 -14.23 16.61
C THR A 144 1.26 -13.54 15.79
N VAL A 145 1.11 -12.22 15.94
CA VAL A 145 0.11 -11.44 15.19
C VAL A 145 0.42 -11.46 13.69
N GLN A 146 1.67 -11.30 13.28
CA GLN A 146 2.09 -11.39 11.88
C GLN A 146 1.75 -12.76 11.28
N SER A 147 1.99 -13.85 12.02
CA SER A 147 1.59 -15.20 11.58
C SER A 147 0.07 -15.32 11.47
N ALA A 148 -0.70 -14.80 12.43
CA ALA A 148 -2.16 -14.77 12.37
C ALA A 148 -2.66 -14.03 11.11
N LEU A 149 -2.13 -12.84 10.86
CA LEU A 149 -2.45 -12.03 9.68
C LEU A 149 -2.09 -12.75 8.38
N GLN A 150 -0.95 -13.44 8.33
CA GLN A 150 -0.55 -14.24 7.18
C GLN A 150 -1.57 -15.35 6.89
N PHE A 151 -2.04 -16.07 7.91
CA PHE A 151 -3.10 -17.08 7.73
C PHE A 151 -4.42 -16.46 7.28
N VAL A 152 -4.85 -15.35 7.88
CA VAL A 152 -6.08 -14.65 7.49
C VAL A 152 -6.02 -14.18 6.05
N VAL A 153 -4.90 -13.63 5.59
CA VAL A 153 -4.77 -13.18 4.19
C VAL A 153 -4.72 -14.39 3.24
N THR A 154 -3.96 -15.43 3.62
CA THR A 154 -3.76 -16.63 2.81
C THR A 154 -5.03 -17.49 2.68
N LEU A 155 -5.87 -17.56 3.70
CA LEU A 155 -7.10 -18.37 3.72
C LEU A 155 -8.39 -17.53 3.53
N GLY A 156 -8.34 -16.25 3.91
CA GLY A 156 -9.50 -15.35 3.99
C GLY A 156 -9.60 -14.30 2.88
N VAL A 157 -8.50 -14.02 2.16
CA VAL A 157 -8.48 -13.00 1.09
C VAL A 157 -8.07 -13.65 -0.23
N CYS A 158 -6.83 -14.13 -0.32
CA CYS A 158 -6.24 -14.58 -1.57
C CYS A 158 -6.99 -15.70 -2.31
N PRO A 159 -7.58 -16.72 -1.66
CA PRO A 159 -8.31 -17.78 -2.36
C PRO A 159 -9.57 -17.29 -3.06
N TYR A 160 -10.13 -16.17 -2.62
CA TYR A 160 -11.35 -15.57 -3.14
C TYR A 160 -11.10 -14.47 -4.18
N LEU A 161 -9.83 -14.17 -4.48
CA LEU A 161 -9.47 -13.27 -5.58
C LEU A 161 -9.62 -13.98 -6.92
N MET A 162 -10.15 -13.27 -7.91
CA MET A 162 -10.25 -13.77 -9.28
C MET A 162 -8.86 -13.98 -9.89
N ALA A 163 -8.78 -14.88 -10.87
CA ALA A 163 -7.54 -15.12 -11.61
C ALA A 163 -7.01 -13.80 -12.22
N GLY A 164 -5.75 -13.49 -11.92
CA GLY A 164 -5.08 -12.25 -12.36
C GLY A 164 -5.34 -11.02 -11.49
N VAL A 165 -6.11 -11.14 -10.40
CA VAL A 165 -6.28 -10.09 -9.38
C VAL A 165 -5.36 -10.41 -8.20
N GLY A 166 -4.44 -9.50 -7.88
CA GLY A 166 -3.40 -9.75 -6.87
C GLY A 166 -2.28 -10.68 -7.37
N ALA A 167 -1.21 -10.82 -6.58
CA ALA A 167 -0.19 -11.81 -6.90
C ALA A 167 -0.60 -13.19 -6.38
N SER A 168 -0.70 -14.17 -7.28
CA SER A 168 -1.15 -15.52 -6.95
C SER A 168 -0.31 -16.16 -5.85
N LEU A 169 -0.97 -16.77 -4.84
CA LEU A 169 -0.34 -17.49 -3.74
C LEU A 169 0.67 -18.55 -4.21
N LYS A 170 0.40 -19.18 -5.36
CA LYS A 170 1.28 -20.19 -6.01
C LYS A 170 2.69 -19.67 -6.32
N HIS A 171 2.84 -18.35 -6.46
CA HIS A 171 4.12 -17.72 -6.78
C HIS A 171 4.79 -17.08 -5.57
N ARG A 172 4.12 -17.04 -4.41
CA ARG A 172 4.64 -16.43 -3.19
C ARG A 172 5.21 -17.45 -2.21
N THR A 173 4.61 -18.64 -2.12
CA THR A 173 5.07 -19.70 -1.21
C THR A 173 4.75 -21.09 -1.77
N GLU A 174 5.57 -22.09 -1.45
CA GLU A 174 5.26 -23.51 -1.74
C GLU A 174 3.96 -23.97 -1.05
N PHE A 175 3.57 -23.29 0.03
CA PHE A 175 2.32 -23.49 0.77
C PHE A 175 1.08 -22.99 0.00
N GLY A 176 1.24 -22.02 -0.88
CA GLY A 176 0.14 -21.37 -1.60
C GLY A 176 -0.62 -22.27 -2.58
N ALA A 177 0.06 -23.26 -3.17
CA ALA A 177 -0.60 -24.26 -4.02
C ALA A 177 -1.51 -25.19 -3.21
N VAL A 178 -1.04 -25.63 -2.04
CA VAL A 178 -1.80 -26.51 -1.13
C VAL A 178 -3.06 -25.79 -0.62
N VAL A 179 -2.95 -24.50 -0.30
CA VAL A 179 -4.09 -23.70 0.20
C VAL A 179 -5.19 -23.53 -0.85
N GLN A 180 -4.83 -23.22 -2.10
CA GLN A 180 -5.82 -22.99 -3.15
C GLN A 180 -6.69 -24.24 -3.39
N ASP A 181 -6.11 -25.42 -3.22
CA ASP A 181 -6.87 -26.66 -3.35
C ASP A 181 -7.79 -26.86 -2.12
N VAL A 182 -7.33 -26.52 -0.91
CA VAL A 182 -8.03 -26.81 0.36
C VAL A 182 -9.33 -26.04 0.56
N VAL A 183 -9.41 -24.79 0.08
CA VAL A 183 -10.57 -23.90 0.31
C VAL A 183 -11.79 -24.32 -0.51
N SER A 184 -12.96 -24.37 0.13
CA SER A 184 -14.21 -24.73 -0.54
C SER A 184 -14.95 -23.48 -1.02
N LEU A 185 -14.76 -23.12 -2.28
CA LEU A 185 -15.37 -21.91 -2.89
C LEU A 185 -16.90 -21.98 -2.98
N ASP A 186 -17.46 -23.19 -3.08
CA ASP A 186 -18.91 -23.43 -3.23
C ASP A 186 -19.64 -23.54 -1.88
N ALA A 187 -18.92 -23.59 -0.76
CA ALA A 187 -19.53 -23.72 0.56
C ALA A 187 -20.13 -22.38 1.03
N THR A 188 -21.29 -22.42 1.68
CA THR A 188 -21.88 -21.23 2.32
C THR A 188 -20.98 -20.76 3.48
N PRO A 189 -20.74 -19.44 3.67
CA PRO A 189 -21.18 -18.29 2.89
C PRO A 189 -20.44 -18.13 1.55
N HIS A 190 -21.08 -17.51 0.56
CA HIS A 190 -20.49 -17.31 -0.78
C HIS A 190 -19.13 -16.60 -0.73
N ALA A 191 -18.21 -16.98 -1.64
CA ALA A 191 -16.84 -16.48 -1.72
C ALA A 191 -16.71 -14.95 -1.65
N THR A 192 -17.60 -14.22 -2.34
CA THR A 192 -17.64 -12.76 -2.32
C THR A 192 -17.95 -12.18 -0.92
N ARG A 193 -18.85 -12.81 -0.15
CA ARG A 193 -19.16 -12.38 1.23
C ARG A 193 -17.98 -12.63 2.16
N ARG A 194 -17.30 -13.76 1.98
CA ARG A 194 -16.10 -14.11 2.74
C ARG A 194 -14.99 -13.09 2.50
N LEU A 195 -14.72 -12.76 1.24
CA LEU A 195 -13.75 -11.72 0.86
C LEU A 195 -14.10 -10.36 1.46
N TYR A 196 -15.36 -9.92 1.32
CA TYR A 196 -15.83 -8.67 1.90
C TYR A 196 -15.64 -8.62 3.42
N THR A 197 -16.04 -9.69 4.10
CA THR A 197 -15.90 -9.81 5.56
C THR A 197 -14.44 -9.74 5.98
N SER A 198 -13.56 -10.51 5.35
CA SER A 198 -12.12 -10.50 5.65
C SER A 198 -11.51 -9.10 5.45
N CYS A 199 -11.80 -8.44 4.33
CA CYS A 199 -11.33 -7.07 4.07
C CYS A 199 -11.88 -6.08 5.11
N LYS A 200 -13.19 -6.11 5.39
CA LYS A 200 -13.84 -5.23 6.37
C LYS A 200 -13.23 -5.37 7.75
N VAL A 201 -13.05 -6.61 8.23
CA VAL A 201 -12.47 -6.87 9.55
C VAL A 201 -11.01 -6.48 9.62
N LEU A 202 -10.20 -6.81 8.60
CA LEU A 202 -8.80 -6.40 8.56
C LEU A 202 -8.65 -4.87 8.60
N LEU A 203 -9.52 -4.14 7.88
CA LEU A 203 -9.55 -2.68 7.94
C LEU A 203 -9.96 -2.17 9.33
N ASP A 204 -10.94 -2.82 9.97
CA ASP A 204 -11.34 -2.43 11.32
C ASP A 204 -10.22 -2.68 12.35
N VAL A 205 -9.51 -3.80 12.25
CA VAL A 205 -8.31 -4.11 13.04
C VAL A 205 -7.21 -3.07 12.78
N ALA A 206 -7.03 -2.66 11.53
CA ALA A 206 -6.02 -1.68 11.13
C ALA A 206 -6.24 -0.26 11.67
N ARG A 207 -7.43 0.04 12.22
CA ARG A 207 -7.69 1.34 12.89
C ARG A 207 -6.81 1.57 14.12
N HIS A 208 -6.29 0.50 14.73
CA HIS A 208 -5.30 0.62 15.80
C HIS A 208 -3.88 0.74 15.21
N ALA A 209 -3.14 1.80 15.53
CA ALA A 209 -1.86 2.12 14.89
C ALA A 209 -0.83 0.96 14.89
N SER A 210 -0.64 0.30 16.04
CA SER A 210 0.28 -0.85 16.17
C SER A 210 -0.11 -2.04 15.29
N LEU A 211 -1.41 -2.31 15.12
CA LEU A 211 -1.91 -3.41 14.29
C LEU A 211 -1.98 -3.02 12.81
N GLY A 212 -2.38 -1.78 12.52
CA GLY A 212 -2.40 -1.21 11.18
C GLY A 212 -1.03 -1.20 10.52
N SER A 213 0.03 -0.88 11.26
CA SER A 213 1.40 -0.97 10.73
C SER A 213 1.78 -2.41 10.36
N LEU A 214 1.44 -3.40 11.17
CA LEU A 214 1.68 -4.82 10.86
C LEU A 214 0.90 -5.30 9.64
N ILE A 215 -0.34 -4.82 9.47
CA ILE A 215 -1.21 -5.16 8.34
C ILE A 215 -0.68 -4.50 7.05
N PHE A 216 -0.51 -3.18 7.04
CA PHE A 216 -0.18 -2.45 5.82
C PHE A 216 1.26 -2.68 5.34
N CYS A 217 2.22 -2.96 6.23
CA CYS A 217 3.59 -3.23 5.82
C CYS A 217 3.75 -4.51 4.97
N ARG A 218 2.86 -5.50 5.11
CA ARG A 218 3.00 -6.81 4.43
C ARG A 218 1.80 -7.24 3.60
N HIS A 219 0.60 -6.77 3.96
CA HIS A 219 -0.66 -7.27 3.41
C HIS A 219 -1.47 -6.19 2.68
N PHE A 220 -0.92 -4.97 2.56
CA PHE A 220 -1.57 -3.88 1.84
C PHE A 220 -1.97 -4.27 0.42
N GLY A 221 -1.04 -4.85 -0.37
CA GLY A 221 -1.31 -5.22 -1.75
C GLY A 221 -2.45 -6.24 -1.91
N ASP A 222 -2.58 -7.18 -0.96
CA ASP A 222 -3.64 -8.19 -0.97
C ASP A 222 -5.00 -7.60 -0.60
N ILE A 223 -5.02 -6.72 0.41
CA ILE A 223 -6.24 -6.01 0.83
C ILE A 223 -6.70 -5.06 -0.28
N ALA A 224 -5.77 -4.31 -0.90
CA ALA A 224 -6.07 -3.44 -2.03
C ALA A 224 -6.63 -4.22 -3.22
N ALA A 225 -6.05 -5.39 -3.55
CA ALA A 225 -6.59 -6.28 -4.59
C ALA A 225 -8.03 -6.73 -4.28
N GLY A 226 -8.29 -7.11 -3.02
CA GLY A 226 -9.63 -7.47 -2.54
C GLY A 226 -10.63 -6.33 -2.69
N LEU A 227 -10.28 -5.13 -2.24
CA LEU A 227 -11.15 -3.95 -2.34
C LEU A 227 -11.39 -3.51 -3.80
N CYS A 228 -10.37 -3.59 -4.65
CA CYS A 228 -10.52 -3.37 -6.09
C CYS A 228 -11.56 -4.33 -6.70
N GLN A 229 -11.47 -5.62 -6.37
CA GLN A 229 -12.44 -6.62 -6.83
C GLN A 229 -13.85 -6.37 -6.26
N LEU A 230 -13.97 -6.07 -4.97
CA LEU A 230 -15.26 -5.84 -4.31
C LEU A 230 -15.97 -4.59 -4.84
N GLY A 231 -15.22 -3.51 -5.08
CA GLY A 231 -15.80 -2.21 -5.46
C GLY A 231 -15.98 -1.98 -6.95
N PHE A 232 -15.19 -2.63 -7.81
CA PHE A 232 -15.06 -2.29 -9.24
C PHE A 232 -15.10 -3.48 -10.20
N CYS A 233 -15.19 -4.71 -9.71
CA CYS A 233 -15.32 -5.86 -10.62
C CYS A 233 -16.63 -5.75 -11.41
N PRO A 234 -16.59 -5.83 -12.76
CA PRO A 234 -17.81 -5.85 -13.55
C PRO A 234 -18.61 -7.12 -13.26
N THR A 235 -19.83 -6.97 -12.75
CA THR A 235 -20.81 -8.06 -12.68
C THR A 235 -21.12 -8.49 -14.12
N LYS A 236 -20.76 -9.73 -14.49
CA LYS A 236 -21.08 -10.26 -15.81
C LYS A 236 -22.59 -10.14 -16.00
N GLY A 237 -23.03 -9.54 -17.11
CA GLY A 237 -24.42 -9.11 -17.39
C GLY A 237 -25.48 -10.20 -17.50
N LYS A 238 -25.44 -11.24 -16.66
CA LYS A 238 -26.65 -11.99 -16.32
C LYS A 238 -27.38 -11.21 -15.22
N PRO A 239 -28.71 -11.01 -15.33
CA PRO A 239 -29.47 -10.52 -14.21
C PRO A 239 -29.20 -11.46 -13.02
N PRO A 240 -28.78 -10.91 -11.88
CA PRO A 240 -28.53 -11.74 -10.72
C PRO A 240 -29.84 -12.40 -10.34
N THR A 241 -29.80 -13.71 -10.16
CA THR A 241 -30.84 -14.32 -9.33
C THR A 241 -30.71 -13.69 -7.93
N PRO A 242 -31.81 -13.45 -7.18
CA PRO A 242 -31.75 -12.84 -5.85
C PRO A 242 -30.89 -13.63 -4.83
N ALA A 243 -30.42 -14.82 -5.19
CA ALA A 243 -29.45 -15.62 -4.44
C ALA A 243 -27.96 -15.36 -4.81
N GLU A 244 -27.68 -14.71 -5.94
CA GLU A 244 -26.33 -14.46 -6.48
C GLU A 244 -25.83 -13.03 -6.26
N GLU A 245 -26.72 -12.07 -5.99
CA GLU A 245 -26.34 -10.70 -5.59
C GLU A 245 -25.97 -10.64 -4.10
N VAL A 246 -24.79 -11.16 -3.78
CA VAL A 246 -24.31 -11.35 -2.40
C VAL A 246 -23.85 -10.05 -1.73
N LEU A 247 -23.59 -8.99 -2.50
CA LEU A 247 -23.20 -7.67 -1.99
C LEU A 247 -24.17 -6.60 -2.48
N THR A 248 -24.61 -5.77 -1.54
CA THR A 248 -25.40 -4.56 -1.81
C THR A 248 -24.55 -3.50 -2.51
N GLU A 249 -25.20 -2.55 -3.19
CA GLU A 249 -24.46 -1.43 -3.78
C GLU A 249 -23.86 -0.53 -2.69
N GLU A 250 -24.49 -0.41 -1.51
CA GLU A 250 -23.89 0.30 -0.38
C GLU A 250 -22.56 -0.34 0.02
N GLU A 251 -22.48 -1.67 0.14
CA GLU A 251 -21.23 -2.36 0.47
C GLU A 251 -20.15 -2.19 -0.61
N ARG A 252 -20.54 -2.12 -1.88
CA ARG A 252 -19.60 -1.78 -2.97
C ARG A 252 -19.09 -0.34 -2.82
N THR A 253 -19.97 0.62 -2.53
CA THR A 253 -19.56 2.02 -2.29
C THR A 253 -18.60 2.13 -1.11
N LEU A 254 -18.86 1.39 -0.02
CA LEU A 254 -17.99 1.32 1.15
C LEU A 254 -16.62 0.72 0.79
N ALA A 255 -16.57 -0.34 -0.02
CA ALA A 255 -15.31 -0.90 -0.49
C ALA A 255 -14.50 0.08 -1.36
N ARG A 256 -15.18 0.89 -2.19
CA ARG A 256 -14.54 1.95 -2.98
C ARG A 256 -13.98 3.07 -2.10
N GLY A 257 -14.73 3.51 -1.09
CA GLY A 257 -14.28 4.48 -0.09
C GLY A 257 -13.08 3.97 0.68
N ALA A 258 -13.18 2.76 1.24
CA ALA A 258 -12.10 2.12 1.97
C ALA A 258 -10.81 1.97 1.15
N LEU A 259 -10.90 1.66 -0.14
CA LEU A 259 -9.72 1.60 -1.02
C LEU A 259 -9.01 2.96 -1.10
N ARG A 260 -9.77 4.06 -1.24
CA ARG A 260 -9.21 5.40 -1.27
C ARG A 260 -8.57 5.78 0.06
N ASP A 261 -9.25 5.47 1.16
CA ASP A 261 -8.78 5.77 2.51
C ASP A 261 -7.43 5.08 2.80
N ILE A 262 -7.29 3.79 2.46
CA ILE A 262 -6.01 3.10 2.69
C ILE A 262 -4.90 3.60 1.77
N LEU A 263 -5.22 4.01 0.54
CA LEU A 263 -4.24 4.58 -0.39
C LEU A 263 -3.74 5.96 0.08
N ASP A 264 -4.57 6.69 0.82
CA ASP A 264 -4.24 8.00 1.38
C ASP A 264 -3.48 7.88 2.72
N GLN A 265 -3.75 6.85 3.51
CA GLN A 265 -3.10 6.63 4.82
C GLN A 265 -1.70 6.05 4.72
N VAL A 266 -1.41 5.24 3.70
CA VAL A 266 -0.15 4.51 3.58
C VAL A 266 0.95 5.38 2.93
N TYR A 267 2.21 5.06 3.23
CA TYR A 267 3.37 5.67 2.59
C TYR A 267 3.22 5.62 1.06
N GLN A 268 3.18 6.80 0.43
CA GLN A 268 2.78 6.95 -0.98
C GLN A 268 3.63 6.13 -1.96
N PRO A 269 4.96 6.01 -1.80
CA PRO A 269 5.78 5.12 -2.60
C PRO A 269 5.37 3.64 -2.50
N LEU A 270 4.94 3.18 -1.32
CA LEU A 270 4.44 1.82 -1.13
C LEU A 270 3.11 1.63 -1.88
N ALA A 271 2.19 2.60 -1.78
CA ALA A 271 0.93 2.58 -2.52
C ALA A 271 1.16 2.52 -4.03
N VAL A 272 2.05 3.36 -4.57
CA VAL A 272 2.42 3.35 -6.00
C VAL A 272 3.01 2.00 -6.40
N ARG A 273 3.97 1.48 -5.63
CA ARG A 273 4.60 0.19 -5.90
C ARG A 273 3.57 -0.93 -6.01
N GLU A 274 2.65 -1.01 -5.06
CA GLU A 274 1.65 -2.08 -5.02
C GLU A 274 0.59 -1.90 -6.12
N LEU A 275 0.20 -0.66 -6.45
CA LEU A 275 -0.66 -0.40 -7.61
C LEU A 275 0.01 -0.80 -8.94
N LEU A 276 1.31 -0.58 -9.11
CA LEU A 276 2.07 -1.02 -10.28
C LEU A 276 2.14 -2.56 -10.35
N ILE A 277 2.32 -3.23 -9.21
CA ILE A 277 2.28 -4.70 -9.13
C ILE A 277 0.90 -5.22 -9.53
N LEU A 278 -0.18 -4.59 -9.03
CA LEU A 278 -1.56 -4.96 -9.34
C LEU A 278 -1.94 -4.69 -10.79
N GLN A 279 -1.46 -3.59 -11.38
CA GLN A 279 -1.66 -3.31 -12.80
C GLN A 279 -1.07 -4.43 -13.67
N GLY A 280 0.03 -5.04 -13.24
CA GLY A 280 0.74 -6.05 -14.02
C GLY A 280 1.47 -5.40 -15.19
N GLY A 281 2.75 -5.75 -15.35
CA GLY A 281 3.60 -5.19 -16.41
C GLY A 281 3.04 -5.44 -17.82
N PRO A 282 3.59 -4.77 -18.83
CA PRO A 282 3.22 -5.00 -20.24
C PRO A 282 3.30 -6.50 -20.56
N PRO A 283 2.39 -7.05 -21.38
CA PRO A 283 2.43 -8.45 -21.76
C PRO A 283 3.75 -8.72 -22.49
N GLN A 284 4.71 -9.34 -21.80
CA GLN A 284 5.94 -9.79 -22.43
C GLN A 284 5.57 -10.92 -23.40
N SER A 285 5.84 -10.71 -24.69
CA SER A 285 5.73 -11.73 -25.73
C SER A 285 6.84 -12.77 -25.53
N CYS A 286 6.60 -13.73 -24.64
CA CYS A 286 7.51 -14.85 -24.46
C CYS A 286 7.32 -15.85 -25.61
N THR A 287 8.17 -15.77 -26.64
CA THR A 287 8.38 -16.87 -27.58
C THR A 287 9.17 -17.99 -26.87
N SER A 288 8.49 -18.78 -26.06
CA SER A 288 9.01 -20.10 -25.65
C SER A 288 7.86 -21.06 -25.46
N ALA A 289 7.77 -22.01 -26.38
CA ALA A 289 6.84 -23.12 -26.30
C ALA A 289 7.18 -23.95 -25.06
N LYS A 290 6.16 -24.15 -24.19
CA LYS A 290 6.14 -24.96 -22.96
C LYS A 290 6.44 -24.24 -21.65
N THR A 291 5.60 -23.30 -21.20
CA THR A 291 5.20 -23.22 -19.77
C THR A 291 3.89 -22.44 -19.60
N GLN A 292 3.02 -22.99 -18.75
CA GLN A 292 1.69 -22.59 -18.28
C GLN A 292 1.30 -21.10 -18.34
N LEU A 293 0.06 -20.89 -18.76
CA LEU A 293 -0.76 -19.68 -18.78
C LEU A 293 -0.42 -18.67 -17.67
N ARG A 294 0.39 -17.64 -17.95
CA ARG A 294 0.48 -16.47 -17.06
C ARG A 294 -0.88 -15.78 -17.11
N CYS A 295 -1.67 -15.91 -16.04
CA CYS A 295 -2.94 -15.19 -15.91
C CYS A 295 -2.65 -13.69 -15.91
N GLN A 296 -2.89 -13.03 -17.04
CA GLN A 296 -2.70 -11.59 -17.18
C GLN A 296 -3.69 -10.83 -16.29
N THR A 297 -3.27 -9.70 -15.76
CA THR A 297 -4.15 -8.80 -15.01
C THR A 297 -5.36 -8.41 -15.87
N PRO A 298 -6.60 -8.58 -15.36
CA PRO A 298 -7.82 -8.20 -16.07
C PRO A 298 -7.79 -6.76 -16.56
N ALA A 299 -8.36 -6.49 -17.74
CA ALA A 299 -8.36 -5.17 -18.35
C ALA A 299 -9.02 -4.10 -17.45
N TRP A 300 -10.10 -4.46 -16.73
CA TRP A 300 -10.78 -3.55 -15.80
C TRP A 300 -9.84 -3.12 -14.65
N LEU A 301 -9.07 -4.06 -14.10
CA LEU A 301 -8.13 -3.79 -13.01
C LEU A 301 -6.94 -2.97 -13.50
N ARG A 302 -6.43 -3.27 -14.71
CA ARG A 302 -5.38 -2.47 -15.35
C ARG A 302 -5.76 -1.00 -15.52
N ARG A 303 -7.00 -0.75 -15.95
CA ARG A 303 -7.53 0.61 -16.10
C ARG A 303 -7.69 1.30 -14.74
N LEU A 304 -8.28 0.61 -13.76
CA LEU A 304 -8.47 1.13 -12.40
C LEU A 304 -7.13 1.50 -11.74
N CYS A 305 -6.16 0.58 -11.73
CA CYS A 305 -4.83 0.88 -11.18
C CYS A 305 -4.15 2.03 -11.94
N GLY A 306 -4.32 2.12 -13.26
CA GLY A 306 -3.82 3.27 -14.04
C GLY A 306 -4.47 4.61 -13.65
N GLN A 307 -5.79 4.61 -13.38
CA GLN A 307 -6.51 5.79 -12.87
C GLN A 307 -5.99 6.20 -11.50
N LEU A 308 -5.91 5.26 -10.56
CA LEU A 308 -5.43 5.53 -9.21
C LEU A 308 -3.97 6.00 -9.20
N LEU A 309 -3.11 5.43 -10.05
CA LEU A 309 -1.73 5.87 -10.23
C LEU A 309 -1.65 7.30 -10.78
N SER A 310 -2.47 7.63 -11.77
CA SER A 310 -2.53 8.99 -12.34
C SER A 310 -3.01 10.00 -11.30
N GLU A 311 -4.07 9.68 -10.54
CA GLU A 311 -4.53 10.52 -9.44
C GLU A 311 -3.45 10.78 -8.38
N ARG A 312 -2.60 9.78 -8.11
CA ARG A 312 -1.49 9.91 -7.14
C ARG A 312 -0.33 10.73 -7.70
N LEU A 313 -0.02 10.55 -8.98
CA LEU A 313 1.04 11.28 -9.68
C LEU A 313 0.75 12.78 -9.71
N MET A 314 -0.52 13.16 -9.89
CA MET A 314 -0.97 14.55 -9.95
C MET A 314 -1.03 15.26 -8.59
N ARG A 315 -0.90 14.54 -7.47
CA ARG A 315 -0.86 15.17 -6.14
C ARG A 315 0.47 15.91 -5.91
N PRO A 316 0.52 16.86 -4.97
CA PRO A 316 1.79 17.45 -4.53
C PRO A 316 2.78 16.37 -4.09
N SER A 317 4.02 16.47 -4.55
CA SER A 317 5.07 15.45 -4.35
C SER A 317 4.74 14.06 -4.90
N GLY A 318 3.73 13.94 -5.78
CA GLY A 318 3.34 12.71 -6.45
C GLY A 318 4.43 12.15 -7.35
N VAL A 319 5.13 13.02 -8.09
CA VAL A 319 6.30 12.62 -8.92
C VAL A 319 7.38 11.96 -8.06
N GLN A 320 7.71 12.58 -6.92
CA GLN A 320 8.69 12.01 -5.98
C GLN A 320 8.22 10.65 -5.44
N ALA A 321 6.92 10.52 -5.12
CA ALA A 321 6.37 9.25 -4.65
C ALA A 321 6.48 8.14 -5.70
N VAL A 322 6.26 8.46 -6.97
CA VAL A 322 6.41 7.51 -8.09
C VAL A 322 7.86 7.11 -8.31
N VAL A 323 8.77 8.08 -8.31
CA VAL A 323 10.21 7.83 -8.43
C VAL A 323 10.68 6.89 -7.32
N ARG A 324 10.33 7.18 -6.07
CA ARG A 324 10.64 6.32 -4.91
C ARG A 324 9.99 4.95 -5.03
N GLY A 325 8.71 4.86 -5.39
CA GLY A 325 7.99 3.58 -5.45
C GLY A 325 8.61 2.59 -6.45
N ILE A 326 9.13 3.10 -7.57
CA ILE A 326 9.77 2.29 -8.62
C ILE A 326 11.23 1.96 -8.27
N LEU A 327 11.97 2.90 -7.66
CA LEU A 327 13.38 2.70 -7.32
C LEU A 327 13.58 1.91 -6.01
N GLU A 328 12.85 2.23 -4.95
CA GLU A 328 12.90 1.56 -3.63
C GLU A 328 12.31 0.13 -3.68
N GLY A 329 11.44 -0.15 -4.66
CA GLY A 329 10.74 -1.43 -4.79
C GLY A 329 11.60 -2.61 -5.25
N ALA A 330 12.82 -2.36 -5.72
CA ALA A 330 13.76 -3.39 -6.14
C ALA A 330 14.65 -3.84 -4.98
N GLY A 331 14.09 -4.65 -4.09
CA GLY A 331 14.86 -5.47 -3.14
C GLY A 331 15.99 -4.75 -2.40
N ALA A 332 15.65 -4.02 -1.33
CA ALA A 332 16.58 -3.87 -0.22
C ALA A 332 16.90 -5.28 0.31
N GLY A 333 18.00 -5.89 -0.16
CA GLY A 333 18.49 -7.18 0.32
C GLY A 333 18.48 -8.35 -0.69
N ALA A 334 19.07 -8.19 -1.87
CA ALA A 334 19.70 -9.33 -2.55
C ALA A 334 21.20 -9.03 -2.67
N ALA A 335 21.97 -9.75 -1.86
CA ALA A 335 23.42 -9.72 -1.85
C ALA A 335 24.01 -9.99 -3.25
N GLY A 336 25.05 -9.24 -3.63
CA GLY A 336 26.13 -9.77 -4.45
C GLY A 336 26.07 -9.58 -5.98
N GLY A 337 25.36 -8.57 -6.49
CA GLY A 337 25.55 -8.12 -7.88
C GLY A 337 26.63 -7.04 -7.95
N SER A 338 27.58 -7.14 -8.86
CA SER A 338 28.56 -6.09 -9.17
C SER A 338 27.87 -4.71 -9.29
N ASP A 339 28.43 -3.67 -8.67
CA ASP A 339 27.88 -2.30 -8.63
C ASP A 339 27.47 -1.78 -10.02
N ALA A 340 28.09 -2.27 -11.10
CA ALA A 340 27.80 -1.85 -12.47
C ALA A 340 26.45 -2.36 -13.01
N GLU A 341 26.04 -3.59 -12.67
CA GLU A 341 24.78 -4.17 -13.19
C GLU A 341 23.57 -3.64 -12.42
N ALA A 342 23.70 -3.48 -11.11
CA ALA A 342 22.69 -2.86 -10.27
C ALA A 342 22.45 -1.40 -10.66
N THR A 343 23.53 -0.62 -10.86
CA THR A 343 23.43 0.76 -11.34
C THR A 343 22.84 0.85 -12.75
N ALA A 344 23.23 -0.03 -13.68
CA ALA A 344 22.64 -0.07 -15.03
C ALA A 344 21.14 -0.41 -15.02
N ALA A 345 20.69 -1.30 -14.12
CA ALA A 345 19.27 -1.59 -13.94
C ALA A 345 18.51 -0.38 -13.38
N ASP A 346 19.08 0.34 -12.42
CA ASP A 346 18.48 1.55 -11.85
C ASP A 346 18.39 2.69 -12.88
N TRP A 347 19.38 2.80 -13.77
CA TRP A 347 19.35 3.75 -14.88
C TRP A 347 18.22 3.45 -15.87
N LYS A 348 18.01 2.17 -16.23
CA LYS A 348 16.87 1.77 -17.08
C LYS A 348 15.53 2.09 -16.41
N LYS A 349 15.41 1.92 -15.09
CA LYS A 349 14.22 2.33 -14.34
C LYS A 349 14.01 3.84 -14.41
N CYS A 350 15.06 4.64 -14.22
CA CYS A 350 14.97 6.10 -14.33
C CYS A 350 14.48 6.54 -15.73
N ASP A 351 15.00 5.91 -16.78
CA ASP A 351 14.60 6.23 -18.16
C ASP A 351 13.15 5.79 -18.45
N LEU A 352 12.68 4.70 -17.85
CA LEU A 352 11.26 4.30 -17.91
C LEU A 352 10.37 5.32 -17.17
N ILE A 353 10.76 5.75 -15.97
CA ILE A 353 10.04 6.77 -15.22
C ILE A 353 9.95 8.06 -16.03
N ALA A 354 11.05 8.50 -16.63
CA ALA A 354 11.07 9.70 -17.45
C ALA A 354 10.10 9.62 -18.64
N LYS A 355 10.00 8.46 -19.30
CA LYS A 355 9.00 8.22 -20.36
C LYS A 355 7.57 8.29 -19.83
N ILE A 356 7.31 7.74 -18.64
CA ILE A 356 5.99 7.81 -18.00
C ILE A 356 5.63 9.26 -17.69
N LEU A 357 6.56 10.03 -17.11
CA LEU A 357 6.32 11.43 -16.75
C LEU A 357 6.15 12.33 -17.99
N ALA A 358 6.92 12.08 -19.04
CA ALA A 358 6.82 12.81 -20.30
C ALA A 358 5.55 12.45 -21.09
N SER A 359 4.96 11.27 -20.89
CA SER A 359 3.74 10.85 -21.58
C SER A 359 2.48 11.27 -20.81
N CYS A 360 1.65 12.12 -21.42
CA CYS A 360 0.37 12.50 -20.82
C CYS A 360 -0.57 11.28 -20.68
N PRO A 361 -1.14 11.00 -19.49
CA PRO A 361 -2.08 9.89 -19.30
C PRO A 361 -3.33 10.04 -20.19
N GLN A 362 -3.89 8.94 -20.70
CA GLN A 362 -5.13 8.97 -21.50
C GLN A 362 -6.36 9.52 -20.75
N GLN A 363 -6.24 9.68 -19.43
CA GLN A 363 -7.31 10.07 -18.51
C GLN A 363 -7.30 11.57 -18.19
N SER A 364 -6.25 12.30 -18.57
CA SER A 364 -6.21 13.76 -18.42
C SER A 364 -7.08 14.43 -19.48
N LEU A 365 -7.85 15.45 -19.07
CA LEU A 365 -8.72 16.21 -19.96
C LEU A 365 -7.92 17.02 -21.00
N SER A 366 -6.74 17.54 -20.62
CA SER A 366 -5.81 18.23 -21.52
C SER A 366 -4.35 17.94 -21.13
N PRO A 367 -3.42 17.87 -22.11
CA PRO A 367 -1.99 17.84 -21.84
C PRO A 367 -1.50 19.06 -21.05
N GLU A 368 -2.08 20.23 -21.30
CA GLU A 368 -1.71 21.48 -20.65
C GLU A 368 -1.96 21.45 -19.14
N ASP A 369 -3.12 20.94 -18.71
CA ASP A 369 -3.44 20.81 -17.28
C ASP A 369 -2.53 19.77 -16.61
N TYR A 370 -2.20 18.68 -17.31
CA TYR A 370 -1.25 17.68 -16.80
C TYR A 370 0.14 18.28 -16.54
N TYR A 371 0.74 18.93 -17.54
CA TYR A 371 2.09 19.49 -17.39
C TYR A 371 2.14 20.68 -16.44
N ARG A 372 1.04 21.43 -16.28
CA ARG A 372 0.95 22.50 -15.27
C ARG A 372 1.23 21.98 -13.86
N ASP A 373 0.72 20.79 -13.52
CA ASP A 373 0.85 20.23 -12.18
C ASP A 373 2.13 19.39 -12.00
N ILE A 374 2.63 18.78 -13.08
CA ILE A 374 3.79 17.87 -13.03
C ILE A 374 5.13 18.59 -13.22
N CYS A 375 5.21 19.59 -14.11
CA CYS A 375 6.47 20.27 -14.40
C CYS A 375 7.13 20.95 -13.19
N PRO A 376 6.39 21.65 -12.30
CA PRO A 376 6.98 22.19 -11.06
C PRO A 376 7.62 21.09 -10.20
N GLN A 377 6.95 19.95 -10.08
CA GLN A 377 7.47 18.82 -9.31
C GLN A 377 8.71 18.19 -9.95
N ILE A 378 8.83 18.20 -11.28
CA ILE A 378 10.04 17.77 -11.99
C ILE A 378 11.21 18.69 -11.65
N LEU A 379 10.98 20.01 -11.62
CA LEU A 379 12.03 20.98 -11.25
C LEU A 379 12.47 20.79 -9.79
N ASP A 380 11.56 20.46 -8.89
CA ASP A 380 11.88 20.15 -7.49
C ASP A 380 12.82 18.93 -7.35
N LEU A 381 12.83 18.00 -8.31
CA LEU A 381 13.73 16.84 -8.27
C LEU A 381 15.22 17.22 -8.40
N PHE A 382 15.56 18.36 -9.02
CA PHE A 382 16.95 18.83 -9.13
C PHE A 382 17.55 19.26 -7.79
N HIS A 383 16.68 19.56 -6.82
CA HIS A 383 17.03 20.10 -5.51
C HIS A 383 16.91 19.06 -4.40
N PHE A 384 16.72 17.79 -4.77
CA PHE A 384 16.52 16.73 -3.80
C PHE A 384 17.80 16.45 -2.99
N GLN A 385 17.72 16.61 -1.68
CA GLN A 385 18.90 16.69 -0.79
C GLN A 385 19.46 15.34 -0.33
N ASP A 386 18.71 14.24 -0.51
CA ASP A 386 19.16 12.92 -0.05
C ASP A 386 20.34 12.40 -0.89
N LYS A 387 21.52 12.28 -0.27
CA LYS A 387 22.78 11.92 -0.93
C LYS A 387 22.74 10.56 -1.63
N LEU A 388 21.91 9.62 -1.15
CA LEU A 388 21.86 8.26 -1.71
C LEU A 388 21.05 8.20 -2.99
N THR A 389 19.95 8.96 -3.07
CA THR A 389 19.00 8.91 -4.19
C THR A 389 19.06 10.12 -5.10
N ALA A 390 19.73 11.22 -4.71
CA ALA A 390 19.83 12.47 -5.48
C ALA A 390 20.27 12.26 -6.94
N ARG A 391 21.23 11.36 -7.20
CA ARG A 391 21.67 11.07 -8.58
C ARG A 391 20.58 10.45 -9.44
N GLN A 392 19.76 9.57 -8.86
CA GLN A 392 18.64 8.94 -9.57
C GLN A 392 17.53 9.95 -9.83
N PHE A 393 17.22 10.79 -8.85
CA PHE A 393 16.22 11.86 -8.97
C PHE A 393 16.63 12.89 -10.03
N GLN A 394 17.87 13.36 -9.97
CA GLN A 394 18.42 14.25 -10.99
C GLN A 394 18.39 13.60 -12.37
N ARG A 395 18.72 12.31 -12.48
CA ARG A 395 18.65 11.60 -13.77
C ARG A 395 17.23 11.57 -14.31
N VAL A 396 16.24 11.23 -13.49
CA VAL A 396 14.83 11.25 -13.89
C VAL A 396 14.44 12.65 -14.34
N ALA A 397 14.80 13.69 -13.58
CA ALA A 397 14.50 15.08 -13.91
C ALA A 397 15.05 15.48 -15.29
N THR A 398 16.36 15.33 -15.51
CA THR A 398 16.99 15.68 -16.79
C THR A 398 16.47 14.83 -17.95
N THR A 399 16.32 13.51 -17.76
CA THR A 399 15.80 12.67 -18.85
C THR A 399 14.36 13.06 -19.18
N THR A 400 13.52 13.38 -18.20
CA THR A 400 12.14 13.86 -18.43
C THR A 400 12.13 15.20 -19.14
N PHE A 401 12.97 16.15 -18.73
CA PHE A 401 13.13 17.45 -19.36
C PHE A 401 13.49 17.31 -20.84
N ILE A 402 14.50 16.48 -21.15
CA ILE A 402 14.95 16.23 -22.53
C ILE A 402 13.86 15.53 -23.35
N THR A 403 13.22 14.49 -22.81
CA THR A 403 12.14 13.77 -23.51
C THR A 403 10.96 14.69 -23.81
N MET A 404 10.52 15.48 -22.83
CA MET A 404 9.42 16.43 -23.01
C MET A 404 9.79 17.55 -24.00
N SER A 405 11.03 18.03 -23.99
CA SER A 405 11.51 19.04 -24.96
C SER A 405 11.51 18.52 -26.41
N ARG A 406 11.67 17.21 -26.59
CA ARG A 406 11.62 16.55 -27.91
C ARG A 406 10.19 16.27 -28.36
N GLU A 407 9.34 15.78 -27.46
CA GLU A 407 7.97 15.35 -27.78
C GLU A 407 6.97 16.51 -27.78
N HIS A 408 7.11 17.47 -26.87
CA HIS A 408 6.19 18.59 -26.64
C HIS A 408 6.94 19.93 -26.43
N PRO A 409 7.64 20.46 -27.46
CA PRO A 409 8.56 21.58 -27.32
C PRO A 409 7.92 22.87 -26.79
N GLN A 410 6.69 23.19 -27.21
CA GLN A 410 5.98 24.39 -26.76
C GLN A 410 5.62 24.33 -25.26
N LEU A 411 5.15 23.16 -24.79
CA LEU A 411 4.80 22.96 -23.39
C LEU A 411 6.04 22.90 -22.51
N ALA A 412 7.13 22.27 -23.00
CA ALA A 412 8.41 22.25 -22.30
C ALA A 412 8.99 23.67 -22.16
N ALA A 413 8.89 24.49 -23.21
CA ALA A 413 9.33 25.88 -23.15
C ALA A 413 8.56 26.66 -22.07
N ASN A 414 7.24 26.53 -22.03
CA ASN A 414 6.38 27.29 -21.11
C ASN A 414 6.47 26.81 -19.64
N TYR A 415 6.49 25.50 -19.41
CA TYR A 415 6.35 24.93 -18.06
C TYR A 415 7.67 24.44 -17.44
N LEU A 416 8.74 24.25 -18.23
CA LEU A 416 10.05 23.86 -17.71
C LEU A 416 11.11 24.95 -17.93
N LEU A 417 11.34 25.33 -19.18
CA LEU A 417 12.45 26.24 -19.53
C LEU A 417 12.22 27.66 -19.01
N GLN A 418 11.03 28.22 -19.20
CA GLN A 418 10.70 29.57 -18.73
C GLN A 418 10.78 29.71 -17.21
N PRO A 419 10.22 28.78 -16.39
CA PRO A 419 10.40 28.81 -14.94
C PRO A 419 11.86 28.63 -14.51
N LEU A 420 12.59 27.71 -15.13
CA LEU A 420 14.00 27.46 -14.82
C LEU A 420 14.86 28.70 -15.10
N LEU A 421 14.61 29.43 -16.17
CA LEU A 421 15.32 30.66 -16.54
C LEU A 421 14.70 31.94 -15.96
N ALA A 422 13.60 31.85 -15.20
CA ALA A 422 12.89 33.03 -14.72
C ALA A 422 13.77 33.98 -13.88
N PRO A 423 14.64 33.50 -12.98
CA PRO A 423 15.56 34.37 -12.24
C PRO A 423 16.52 35.13 -13.17
N LEU A 424 17.10 34.47 -14.17
CA LEU A 424 17.99 35.09 -15.15
C LEU A 424 17.26 36.11 -16.04
N ARG A 425 16.03 35.81 -16.48
CA ARG A 425 15.21 36.74 -17.27
C ARG A 425 14.85 38.00 -16.49
N ARG A 426 14.54 37.87 -15.19
CA ARG A 426 14.32 39.04 -14.33
C ARG A 426 15.57 39.91 -14.24
N CYS A 427 16.77 39.30 -14.16
CA CYS A 427 18.03 40.04 -14.19
C CYS A 427 18.26 40.79 -15.51
N LEU A 428 17.87 40.19 -16.66
CA LEU A 428 18.07 40.79 -17.98
C LEU A 428 17.08 41.93 -18.29
N ASN A 429 15.80 41.75 -17.92
CA ASN A 429 14.75 42.73 -18.20
C ASN A 429 14.92 44.05 -17.43
N ILE A 430 15.79 44.11 -16.41
CA ILE A 430 16.12 45.35 -15.69
C ILE A 430 16.84 46.35 -16.61
N ALA A 431 17.59 45.88 -17.60
CA ALA A 431 18.24 46.76 -18.57
C ALA A 431 17.23 47.58 -19.42
N GLU A 432 15.95 47.20 -19.40
CA GLU A 432 14.87 47.84 -20.16
C GLU A 432 13.94 48.71 -19.29
N ILE A 433 14.11 48.72 -17.96
CA ILE A 433 13.29 49.52 -17.04
C ILE A 433 13.95 50.89 -16.85
N PRO A 434 13.28 52.02 -17.16
CA PRO A 434 13.83 53.35 -16.92
C PRO A 434 14.06 53.59 -15.41
N GLU A 435 15.20 54.21 -15.06
CA GLU A 435 15.64 54.46 -13.67
C GLU A 435 14.60 55.20 -12.81
N SER A 436 13.60 55.86 -13.41
CA SER A 436 12.53 56.58 -12.74
C SER A 436 11.52 55.69 -12.00
N ASP A 437 11.40 54.41 -12.37
CA ASP A 437 10.38 53.49 -11.83
C ASP A 437 10.93 52.52 -10.78
N MET A 438 12.26 52.53 -10.53
CA MET A 438 12.89 51.63 -9.56
C MET A 438 13.01 52.27 -8.17
N VAL A 439 12.32 51.68 -7.18
CA VAL A 439 12.50 52.05 -5.77
C VAL A 439 13.86 51.53 -5.28
N PRO A 440 14.74 52.39 -4.71
CA PRO A 440 16.03 51.97 -4.17
C PRO A 440 15.84 50.90 -3.08
N GLY A 441 16.58 49.79 -3.17
CA GLY A 441 16.49 48.67 -2.22
C GLY A 441 15.51 47.56 -2.61
N THR A 442 14.91 47.61 -3.80
CA THR A 442 14.08 46.51 -4.32
C THR A 442 14.95 45.28 -4.61
N ILE A 443 14.70 44.17 -3.91
CA ILE A 443 15.34 42.87 -4.18
C ILE A 443 14.62 42.24 -5.38
N LEU A 444 15.34 42.09 -6.49
CA LEU A 444 14.77 41.61 -7.76
C LEU A 444 14.78 40.08 -7.87
N VAL A 445 15.88 39.48 -7.38
CA VAL A 445 16.14 38.04 -7.30
C VAL A 445 17.09 37.84 -6.11
N THR A 446 16.85 36.84 -5.27
CA THR A 446 17.79 36.56 -4.17
C THR A 446 19.01 35.76 -4.66
N GLU A 447 20.12 35.80 -3.92
CA GLU A 447 21.32 35.03 -4.27
C GLU A 447 21.01 33.51 -4.31
N GLU A 448 20.13 33.03 -3.44
CA GLU A 448 19.70 31.63 -3.42
C GLU A 448 18.89 31.25 -4.66
N GLU A 449 17.98 32.11 -5.13
CA GLU A 449 17.20 31.88 -6.34
C GLU A 449 18.08 31.86 -7.59
N LEU A 450 19.05 32.78 -7.66
CA LEU A 450 20.00 32.85 -8.78
C LEU A 450 20.97 31.65 -8.77
N SER A 451 21.50 31.30 -7.60
CA SER A 451 22.40 30.15 -7.46
C SER A 451 21.71 28.84 -7.86
N ARG A 452 20.46 28.63 -7.41
CA ARG A 452 19.64 27.47 -7.83
C ARG A 452 19.43 27.44 -9.33
N CYS A 453 19.07 28.57 -9.94
CA CYS A 453 18.89 28.67 -11.38
C CYS A 453 20.15 28.26 -12.15
N ILE A 454 21.32 28.77 -11.76
CA ILE A 454 22.59 28.46 -12.42
C ILE A 454 22.95 26.98 -12.22
N GLU A 455 22.76 26.44 -11.02
CA GLU A 455 23.00 25.02 -10.74
C GLU A 455 22.12 24.11 -11.60
N ASP A 456 20.84 24.43 -11.75
CA ASP A 456 19.90 23.64 -12.54
C ASP A 456 20.21 23.70 -14.04
N VAL A 457 20.51 24.89 -14.56
CA VAL A 457 20.99 25.05 -15.95
C VAL A 457 22.25 24.20 -16.16
N TYR A 458 23.20 24.23 -15.23
CA TYR A 458 24.42 23.45 -15.33
C TYR A 458 24.15 21.93 -15.30
N LYS A 459 23.24 21.46 -14.42
CA LYS A 459 22.83 20.06 -14.32
C LYS A 459 22.20 19.56 -15.62
N GLU A 460 21.41 20.40 -16.30
CA GLU A 460 20.82 20.07 -17.61
C GLU A 460 21.87 20.03 -18.73
N ILE A 461 22.71 21.07 -18.84
CA ILE A 461 23.71 21.19 -19.91
C ILE A 461 24.74 20.05 -19.85
N ARG A 462 25.15 19.63 -18.66
CA ARG A 462 26.17 18.57 -18.51
C ARG A 462 25.76 17.24 -19.14
N LYS A 463 24.47 16.95 -19.24
CA LYS A 463 23.96 15.69 -19.80
C LYS A 463 23.64 15.79 -21.29
N THR A 464 23.14 16.95 -21.76
CA THR A 464 22.96 17.21 -23.19
C THR A 464 24.31 17.21 -23.93
N SER A 465 25.39 17.65 -23.28
CA SER A 465 26.75 17.60 -23.84
C SER A 465 27.30 16.17 -24.02
N GLY A 466 26.71 15.16 -23.35
CA GLY A 466 27.09 13.75 -23.46
C GLY A 466 26.25 12.94 -24.46
N VAL A 467 25.16 13.52 -24.97
CA VAL A 467 24.36 12.96 -26.06
C VAL A 467 24.37 14.01 -27.16
N GLY A 468 25.33 13.89 -28.07
CA GLY A 468 25.40 14.76 -29.25
C GLY A 468 24.03 14.87 -29.92
N GLU A 469 23.70 16.09 -30.34
CA GLU A 469 22.43 16.52 -30.95
C GLU A 469 21.39 17.09 -29.96
N LEU A 470 21.48 18.40 -29.75
CA LEU A 470 20.42 19.37 -30.10
C LEU A 470 20.88 20.79 -29.72
N VAL A 471 21.66 21.41 -30.59
CA VAL A 471 21.69 22.87 -30.72
C VAL A 471 21.64 23.17 -32.21
N GLN A 472 20.42 23.25 -32.76
CA GLN A 472 20.21 24.17 -33.87
C GLN A 472 19.78 25.51 -33.26
N PRO A 473 20.47 26.61 -33.61
CA PRO A 473 20.14 27.92 -33.07
C PRO A 473 18.77 28.35 -33.61
N LEU A 474 17.88 28.74 -32.70
CA LEU A 474 16.74 29.58 -33.01
C LEU A 474 17.28 30.94 -33.47
N THR A 475 17.53 31.08 -34.76
CA THR A 475 17.60 32.36 -35.46
C THR A 475 16.36 32.48 -36.33
N GLY A 476 15.50 33.43 -35.99
CA GLY A 476 14.25 33.78 -36.67
C GLY A 476 13.54 34.84 -35.87
#